data_AF-F7VZX1-F1
#
_entry.id   AF-F7VZX1-F1
#
_cell.length_a   1.000
_cell.length_b   1.000
_cell.length_c   1.000
_cell.angle_alpha   90.00
_cell.angle_beta   90.00
_cell.angle_gamma   90.00
#
_symmetry.space_group_name_H-M   'P 1'
#
loop_
_entity.id
_entity.type
_entity.pdbx_description
1 polymer ?
#
loop_
_entity_poly.entity_id
_entity_poly.type
_entity_poly.pdbx_seq_one_letter_code
_entity_poly.pdbx_strand_id
1 'polypeptide(L)'
;MGSSMQDTKPKMTRVLALHGYGTSGEIFRSQTAAFRLKLPKNSYTFTFPNAPLPSAPTVGVDSIWNQTPQILRLVACPIVQHFGNPLRARPTRPTPI
;
A
#
# COMPACT_ATOMS: atom_id res chain seq x y z
N MET A 1 45.72 22.80 15.79
CA MET A 1 44.28 23.00 15.53
C MET A 1 43.62 21.63 15.35
N GLY A 2 42.95 21.10 16.38
CA GLY A 2 42.15 19.88 16.26
C GLY A 2 40.72 20.25 15.89
N SER A 3 40.31 19.95 14.66
CA SER A 3 38.92 20.15 14.22
C SER A 3 38.04 19.13 14.95
N SER A 4 37.19 19.62 15.85
CA SER A 4 36.16 18.81 16.51
C SER A 4 35.19 18.26 15.45
N MET A 5 35.27 16.97 15.15
CA MET A 5 34.21 16.24 14.47
C MET A 5 32.97 16.30 15.37
N GLN A 6 32.00 17.14 15.00
CA GLN A 6 30.70 17.10 15.66
C GLN A 6 30.02 15.81 15.24
N ASP A 7 29.88 14.88 16.19
CA ASP A 7 29.11 13.65 16.03
C ASP A 7 27.64 14.02 15.89
N THR A 8 27.19 14.23 14.65
CA THR A 8 25.80 14.57 14.38
C THR A 8 24.95 13.34 14.60
N LYS A 9 24.19 13.33 15.71
CA LYS A 9 23.15 12.33 15.97
C LYS A 9 22.34 12.10 14.68
N PRO A 10 22.22 10.85 14.19
CA PRO A 10 21.55 10.59 12.91
C PRO A 10 20.11 11.12 12.95
N LYS A 11 19.80 12.04 12.04
CA LYS A 11 18.47 12.65 11.94
C LYS A 11 17.51 11.64 11.34
N MET A 12 16.70 11.01 12.19
CA MET A 12 15.65 10.09 11.78
C MET A 12 14.49 10.83 11.10
N THR A 13 14.27 10.58 9.82
CA THR A 13 13.14 11.11 9.07
C THR A 13 11.89 10.28 9.31
N ARG A 14 10.75 10.93 9.56
CA ARG A 14 9.46 10.29 9.80
C ARG A 14 8.55 10.51 8.59
N VAL A 15 8.02 9.43 8.04
CA VAL A 15 7.16 9.43 6.85
C VAL A 15 5.78 8.89 7.21
N LEU A 16 4.75 9.68 6.93
CA LEU A 16 3.35 9.26 7.02
C LEU A 16 2.89 8.85 5.62
N ALA A 17 2.55 7.57 5.46
CA ALA A 17 2.23 6.96 4.18
C ALA A 17 0.73 6.67 4.11
N LEU A 18 -0.01 7.53 3.41
CA LEU A 18 -1.47 7.43 3.26
C LEU A 18 -1.81 6.58 2.04
N HIS A 19 -2.68 5.59 2.22
CA HIS A 19 -3.12 4.70 1.15
C HIS A 19 -4.29 5.29 0.34
N GLY A 20 -4.49 4.79 -0.88
CA GLY A 20 -5.60 5.21 -1.75
C GLY A 20 -6.93 4.51 -1.46
N TYR A 21 -7.96 4.86 -2.21
CA TYR A 21 -9.27 4.19 -2.18
C TYR A 21 -9.16 2.68 -2.44
N GLY A 22 -10.00 1.88 -1.77
CA GLY A 22 -10.04 0.42 -1.95
C GLY A 22 -8.80 -0.32 -1.44
N THR A 23 -7.94 0.34 -0.66
CA THR A 23 -6.72 -0.25 -0.10
C THR A 23 -6.64 -0.03 1.40
N SER A 24 -5.57 -0.52 2.03
CA SER A 24 -5.27 -0.34 3.45
C SER A 24 -3.81 0.07 3.62
N GLY A 25 -3.46 0.58 4.80
CA GLY A 25 -2.08 0.89 5.16
C GLY A 25 -1.17 -0.33 5.00
N GLU A 26 -1.65 -1.52 5.33
CA GLU A 26 -0.89 -2.76 5.17
C GLU A 26 -0.63 -3.12 3.70
N ILE A 27 -1.64 -2.92 2.84
CA ILE A 27 -1.47 -3.11 1.39
C ILE A 27 -0.41 -2.12 0.86
N PHE A 28 -0.49 -0.85 1.25
CA PHE A 28 0.47 0.16 0.83
C PHE A 28 1.89 -0.10 1.37
N ARG A 29 2.00 -0.62 2.61
CA ARG A 29 3.27 -1.07 3.19
C ARG A 29 3.92 -2.14 2.32
N SER A 30 3.15 -3.11 1.87
CA SER A 30 3.68 -4.18 1.02
C SER A 30 4.08 -3.68 -0.36
N GLN A 31 3.26 -2.84 -0.99
CA GLN A 31 3.56 -2.21 -2.28
C GLN A 31 4.86 -1.39 -2.27
N THR A 32 5.17 -0.74 -1.13
CA THR A 32 6.36 0.10 -0.98
C THR A 32 7.59 -0.66 -0.45
N ALA A 33 7.53 -1.97 -0.24
CA ALA A 33 8.61 -2.75 0.36
C ALA A 33 9.93 -2.63 -0.42
N ALA A 34 9.89 -2.77 -1.74
CA ALA A 34 11.09 -2.68 -2.59
C ALA A 34 11.74 -1.28 -2.54
N PHE A 35 10.93 -0.22 -2.46
CA PHE A 35 11.43 1.14 -2.31
C PHE A 35 12.11 1.34 -0.95
N ARG A 36 11.47 0.86 0.13
CA ARG A 36 12.00 0.97 1.49
C ARG A 36 13.33 0.22 1.68
N LEU A 37 13.56 -0.86 0.93
CA LEU A 37 14.83 -1.59 0.94
C LEU A 37 16.01 -0.79 0.34
N LYS A 38 15.73 0.17 -0.55
CA LYS A 38 16.76 1.02 -1.18
C LYS A 38 17.17 2.21 -0.31
N LEU A 39 16.41 2.50 0.75
CA LEU A 39 16.70 3.62 1.63
C LEU A 39 17.78 3.25 2.65
N PRO A 40 18.62 4.22 3.09
CA PRO A 40 19.56 4.02 4.18
C PRO A 40 18.87 3.42 5.41
N LYS A 41 19.37 2.26 5.83
CA LYS A 41 18.90 1.58 7.04
C LYS A 41 19.12 2.52 8.22
N ASN A 42 18.12 2.67 9.08
CA ASN A 42 18.17 3.53 10.28
C ASN A 42 18.22 5.05 10.00
N SER A 43 17.72 5.52 8.86
CA SER A 43 17.49 6.96 8.63
C SER A 43 16.01 7.33 8.45
N TYR A 44 15.15 6.34 8.24
CA TYR A 44 13.73 6.56 7.95
C TYR A 44 12.83 5.67 8.81
N THR A 45 11.70 6.22 9.23
CA THR A 45 10.59 5.50 9.88
C THR A 45 9.31 5.76 9.11
N PHE A 46 8.52 4.73 8.87
CA PHE A 46 7.30 4.81 8.07
C PHE A 46 6.10 4.39 8.90
N THR A 47 5.02 5.18 8.83
CA THR A 47 3.73 4.86 9.46
C THR A 47 2.66 4.72 8.38
N PHE A 48 1.90 3.63 8.43
CA PHE A 48 0.87 3.29 7.44
C PHE A 48 -0.49 3.13 8.12
N PRO A 49 -1.19 4.23 8.47
CA PRO A 49 -2.50 4.14 9.09
C PRO A 49 -3.57 3.72 8.08
N ASN A 50 -4.65 3.10 8.57
CA ASN A 50 -5.87 2.91 7.79
C ASN A 50 -6.76 4.16 7.90
N ALA A 51 -7.41 4.54 6.81
CA ALA A 51 -8.46 5.55 6.84
C ALA A 51 -9.65 5.06 7.70
N PRO A 52 -10.25 5.92 8.55
CA PRO A 52 -11.32 5.52 9.45
C PRO A 52 -12.68 5.39 8.75
N LEU A 53 -12.83 6.02 7.59
CA LEU A 53 -14.09 6.09 6.85
C LEU A 53 -13.90 5.52 5.44
N PRO A 54 -14.90 4.78 4.92
CA PRO A 54 -14.90 4.40 3.52
C PRO A 54 -15.02 5.65 2.64
N SER A 55 -14.20 5.73 1.60
CA SER A 55 -14.32 6.73 0.53
C SER A 55 -15.01 6.11 -0.66
N ALA A 56 -15.63 6.89 -1.54
CA ALA A 56 -15.98 6.43 -2.89
C ALA A 56 -14.72 6.40 -3.78
N PRO A 57 -14.72 5.64 -4.90
CA PRO A 57 -13.69 5.79 -5.93
C PRO A 57 -13.72 7.21 -6.48
N THR A 58 -12.55 7.74 -6.86
CA THR A 58 -12.48 8.97 -7.67
C THR A 58 -13.22 8.75 -8.98
N VAL A 59 -13.96 9.78 -9.42
CA VAL A 59 -14.66 9.78 -10.71
C VAL A 59 -13.72 9.38 -11.85
N GLY A 60 -14.13 8.40 -12.66
CA GLY A 60 -13.34 7.89 -13.79
C GLY A 60 -12.33 6.78 -13.46
N VAL A 61 -12.08 6.45 -12.19
CA VAL A 61 -11.20 5.32 -11.81
C VAL A 61 -11.75 3.99 -12.32
N ASP A 62 -13.07 3.81 -12.32
CA ASP A 62 -13.70 2.60 -12.84
C ASP A 62 -13.42 2.40 -14.33
N SER A 63 -13.36 3.47 -15.13
CA SER A 63 -13.01 3.39 -16.55
C SER A 63 -11.58 2.90 -16.76
N ILE A 64 -10.63 3.43 -15.98
CA ILE A 64 -9.21 3.07 -16.09
C ILE A 64 -9.00 1.62 -15.64
N TRP A 65 -9.60 1.23 -14.51
CA TRP A 65 -9.45 -0.11 -13.96
C TRP A 65 -10.09 -1.16 -14.86
N ASN A 66 -11.26 -0.88 -15.44
CA ASN A 66 -12.00 -1.83 -16.30
C ASN A 66 -11.44 -1.93 -17.73
N GLN A 67 -10.70 -0.92 -18.20
CA GLN A 67 -10.03 -0.95 -19.50
C GLN A 67 -8.64 -1.61 -19.45
N THR A 68 -8.11 -1.87 -18.26
CA THR A 68 -6.80 -2.52 -18.13
C THR A 68 -6.94 -4.01 -18.45
N PRO A 69 -6.24 -4.56 -19.46
CA PRO A 69 -6.32 -5.99 -19.77
C PRO A 69 -5.88 -6.81 -18.55
N GLN A 70 -6.63 -7.88 -18.26
CA GLN A 70 -6.48 -8.70 -17.04
C GLN A 70 -5.06 -9.25 -16.84
N ILE A 71 -4.28 -9.36 -17.90
CA ILE A 71 -2.88 -9.81 -17.87
C ILE A 71 -1.94 -8.77 -17.25
N LEU A 72 -2.27 -7.47 -17.31
CA LEU A 72 -1.47 -6.40 -16.71
C LEU A 72 -1.77 -6.21 -15.21
N ARG A 73 -2.96 -6.65 -14.74
CA ARG A 73 -3.33 -6.63 -13.33
C ARG A 73 -2.52 -7.60 -12.47
N LEU A 74 -1.89 -8.61 -13.07
CA LEU A 74 -1.04 -9.58 -12.36
C LEU A 74 0.33 -8.97 -12.02
N VAL A 75 0.82 -8.03 -12.84
CA VAL A 75 2.15 -7.40 -12.69
C VAL A 75 2.10 -6.22 -11.71
N ALA A 76 0.95 -5.55 -11.57
CA ALA A 76 0.83 -4.35 -10.75
C ALA A 76 0.79 -4.60 -9.23
N CYS A 77 0.30 -5.76 -8.76
CA CYS A 77 0.51 -6.29 -7.41
C CYS A 77 -0.33 -7.55 -7.19
N PRO A 78 0.26 -8.71 -6.86
CA PRO A 78 -0.51 -9.90 -6.49
C PRO A 78 -1.38 -9.70 -5.22
N ILE A 79 -1.13 -8.63 -4.45
CA ILE A 79 -1.80 -8.35 -3.17
C ILE A 79 -3.18 -7.70 -3.33
N VAL A 80 -3.43 -6.98 -4.44
CA VAL A 80 -4.73 -6.30 -4.67
C VAL A 80 -5.81 -7.28 -5.11
N GLN A 81 -5.44 -8.45 -5.63
CA GLN A 81 -6.40 -9.44 -6.13
C GLN A 81 -7.15 -10.19 -5.01
N HIS A 82 -6.70 -10.11 -3.75
CA HIS A 82 -7.32 -10.82 -2.63
C HIS A 82 -8.36 -10.01 -1.85
N PHE A 83 -8.37 -8.67 -2.01
CA PHE A 83 -9.34 -7.79 -1.35
C PHE A 83 -10.41 -7.31 -2.35
N GLY A 84 -11.35 -8.23 -2.63
CA GLY A 84 -12.76 -7.91 -2.90
C GLY A 84 -13.10 -7.06 -4.12
N ASN A 85 -13.53 -7.71 -5.19
CA ASN A 85 -14.59 -7.16 -6.03
C ASN A 85 -15.92 -7.30 -5.26
N PRO A 86 -16.58 -6.21 -4.80
CA PRO A 86 -17.84 -6.32 -4.06
C PRO A 86 -19.02 -6.81 -4.91
N LEU A 87 -18.85 -7.08 -6.21
CA LEU A 87 -19.90 -7.61 -7.09
C LEU A 87 -19.81 -9.12 -7.34
N ARG A 88 -18.87 -9.85 -6.71
CA ARG A 88 -18.85 -11.33 -6.81
C ARG A 88 -19.50 -11.94 -5.56
N ALA A 89 -20.83 -11.97 -5.57
CA ALA A 89 -21.63 -12.74 -4.63
C ALA A 89 -21.05 -14.17 -4.52
N ARG A 90 -20.78 -14.60 -3.29
CA ARG A 90 -20.41 -15.98 -2.96
C ARG A 90 -21.58 -16.90 -3.34
N PRO A 91 -21.38 -17.97 -4.12
CA PRO A 91 -22.32 -19.09 -4.08
C PRO A 91 -22.26 -19.68 -2.68
N THR A 92 -23.37 -19.67 -1.95
CA THR A 92 -23.52 -20.41 -0.70
C THR A 92 -23.32 -21.89 -0.99
N ARG A 93 -22.26 -22.48 -0.44
CA ARG A 93 -22.06 -23.94 -0.45
C ARG A 93 -23.16 -24.57 0.41
N PRO A 94 -23.95 -25.54 -0.08
CA PRO A 94 -24.89 -26.25 0.77
C PRO A 94 -24.12 -27.08 1.81
N THR A 95 -24.53 -26.96 3.07
CA THR A 95 -24.09 -27.82 4.17
C THR A 95 -24.50 -29.26 3.89
N PRO A 96 -23.59 -30.25 4.01
CA PRO A 96 -23.98 -31.65 3.97
C PRO A 96 -24.78 -32.00 5.23
N ILE A 97 -25.86 -32.73 5.01
CA ILE A 97 -26.71 -33.42 6.01
C ILE A 97 -25.96 -34.61 6.61
#